data_AF-A0A7W0V084-F1
#
_entry.id   AF-A0A7W0V084-F1
#
_cell.length_a   1.000
_cell.length_b   1.000
_cell.length_c   1.000
_cell.angle_alpha   90.00
_cell.angle_beta   90.00
_cell.angle_gamma   90.00
#
_symmetry.space_group_name_H-M   'P 1'
#
loop_
_entity.id
_entity.type
_entity.pdbx_description
1 polymer ?
#
loop_
_entity_poly.entity_id
_entity_poly.type
_entity_poly.pdbx_seq_one_letter_code
_entity_poly.pdbx_strand_id
1 'polypeptide(L)'
;GLLFDHSSPQALLDTILAPGFSMYDQWEAQLLAMILLKARVGLLSDLPPEDVRRAHLEHVTDISASIGEELRRIGWDAPIAVLPEGPMTIPYLAG
;
A
#
# COMPACT_ATOMS: atom_id res chain seq x y z
N GLY A 1 -8.76 -12.50 -8.75
CA GLY A 1 -7.65 -12.83 -7.82
C GLY A 1 -7.81 -12.02 -6.56
N LEU A 2 -7.27 -12.47 -5.41
CA LEU A 2 -7.48 -11.84 -4.09
C LEU A 2 -7.46 -10.31 -4.11
N LEU A 3 -6.44 -9.69 -4.73
CA LEU A 3 -6.31 -8.23 -4.77
C LEU A 3 -7.39 -7.48 -5.55
N PHE A 4 -8.04 -8.10 -6.54
CA PHE A 4 -8.96 -7.42 -7.45
C PHE A 4 -10.44 -7.74 -7.21
N ASP A 5 -10.73 -8.75 -6.39
CA ASP A 5 -12.07 -9.30 -6.22
C ASP A 5 -12.75 -8.76 -4.93
N HIS A 6 -12.12 -7.81 -4.25
CA HIS A 6 -12.63 -7.21 -3.00
C HIS A 6 -12.87 -5.71 -3.19
N SER A 7 -13.89 -5.19 -2.49
CA SER A 7 -14.25 -3.77 -2.54
C SER A 7 -13.37 -2.90 -1.65
N SER A 8 -12.61 -3.49 -0.73
CA SER A 8 -11.72 -2.78 0.19
C SER A 8 -10.62 -3.70 0.75
N PRO A 9 -9.52 -3.11 1.27
CA PRO A 9 -8.50 -3.86 2.01
C PRO A 9 -9.06 -4.64 3.22
N GLN A 10 -10.08 -4.10 3.89
CA GLN A 10 -10.72 -4.79 5.02
C GLN A 10 -11.45 -6.05 4.54
N ALA A 11 -12.25 -5.95 3.48
CA ALA A 11 -12.96 -7.09 2.92
C ALA A 11 -12.00 -8.19 2.44
N LEU A 12 -10.87 -7.81 1.84
CA LEU A 12 -9.80 -8.74 1.49
C LEU A 12 -9.24 -9.46 2.74
N LEU A 13 -8.94 -8.71 3.79
CA LEU A 13 -8.39 -9.28 5.01
C LEU A 13 -9.40 -10.19 5.73
N ASP A 14 -10.68 -9.82 5.76
CA ASP A 14 -11.76 -10.63 6.33
C ASP A 14 -11.88 -11.99 5.62
N THR A 15 -11.80 -12.01 4.28
CA THR A 15 -11.78 -13.25 3.49
C THR A 15 -10.56 -14.12 3.83
N ILE A 16 -9.36 -13.52 3.90
CA ILE A 16 -8.13 -14.25 4.21
C ILE A 16 -8.14 -14.84 5.62
N LEU A 17 -8.72 -14.12 6.60
CA LEU A 17 -8.77 -14.54 8.00
C LEU A 17 -9.95 -15.48 8.32
N ALA A 18 -10.85 -15.72 7.36
CA ALA A 18 -11.99 -16.61 7.55
C ALA A 18 -11.52 -18.06 7.81
N PRO A 19 -12.07 -18.76 8.82
CA PRO A 19 -11.71 -20.15 9.10
C PRO A 19 -11.88 -21.05 7.87
N GLY A 20 -10.82 -21.79 7.53
CA GLY A 20 -10.82 -22.72 6.40
C GLY A 20 -10.49 -22.09 5.05
N PHE A 21 -10.28 -20.77 4.97
CA PHE A 21 -9.75 -20.14 3.77
C PHE A 21 -8.28 -20.53 3.56
N SER A 22 -7.92 -20.88 2.32
CA SER A 22 -6.54 -21.16 1.92
C SER A 22 -6.41 -20.94 0.41
N MET A 23 -5.38 -20.20 0.02
CA MET A 23 -5.02 -19.96 -1.38
C MET A 23 -3.50 -19.86 -1.49
N TYR A 24 -2.94 -20.33 -2.62
CA TYR A 24 -1.54 -20.06 -2.95
C TYR A 24 -1.30 -18.55 -3.04
N ASP A 25 -0.15 -18.10 -2.53
CA ASP A 25 0.27 -16.69 -2.54
C ASP A 25 -0.73 -15.73 -1.86
N GLN A 26 -1.45 -16.22 -0.84
CA GLN A 26 -2.35 -15.36 -0.04
C GLN A 26 -1.61 -14.37 0.85
N TRP A 27 -0.36 -14.68 1.21
CA TRP A 27 0.38 -13.94 2.24
C TRP A 27 0.79 -12.55 1.72
N GLU A 28 1.14 -12.40 0.44
CA GLU A 28 1.44 -11.10 -0.17
C GLU A 28 0.21 -10.17 -0.11
N ALA A 29 -0.96 -10.69 -0.47
CA ALA A 29 -2.22 -9.95 -0.43
C ALA A 29 -2.60 -9.55 1.01
N GLN A 30 -2.35 -10.44 1.98
CA GLN A 30 -2.56 -10.17 3.40
C GLN A 30 -1.69 -9.00 3.90
N LEU A 31 -0.39 -9.03 3.61
CA LEU A 31 0.54 -7.97 4.01
C LEU A 31 0.16 -6.63 3.41
N LEU A 32 -0.15 -6.60 2.10
CA LEU A 32 -0.57 -5.37 1.45
C LEU A 32 -1.86 -4.83 2.07
N ALA A 33 -2.86 -5.68 2.33
CA ALA A 33 -4.10 -5.28 3.00
C ALA A 33 -3.83 -4.65 4.38
N MET A 34 -2.95 -5.26 5.18
CA MET A 34 -2.57 -4.73 6.50
C MET A 34 -1.89 -3.37 6.44
N ILE A 35 -1.11 -3.08 5.39
CA ILE A 35 -0.50 -1.77 5.16
C ILE A 35 -1.58 -0.75 4.77
N LEU A 36 -2.45 -1.11 3.82
CA LEU A 36 -3.51 -0.25 3.31
C LEU A 36 -4.56 0.14 4.37
N LEU A 37 -4.77 -0.71 5.39
CA LEU A 37 -5.61 -0.37 6.54
C LEU A 37 -5.00 0.72 7.43
N LYS A 38 -3.69 0.98 7.33
CA LYS A 38 -2.95 1.93 8.18
C LYS A 38 -2.46 3.16 7.43
N ALA A 39 -2.28 3.07 6.12
CA ALA A 39 -1.65 4.11 5.32
C ALA A 39 -2.29 4.27 3.94
N ARG A 40 -2.28 5.52 3.43
CA ARG A 40 -2.46 5.80 2.01
C ARG A 40 -1.16 5.43 1.31
N VAL A 41 -1.25 4.61 0.27
CA VAL A 41 -0.07 4.12 -0.45
C VAL A 41 -0.18 4.52 -1.92
N GLY A 42 0.74 5.38 -2.33
CA GLY A 42 0.94 5.73 -3.74
C GLY A 42 1.97 4.81 -4.40
N LEU A 43 1.72 4.43 -5.65
CA LEU A 43 2.61 3.61 -6.46
C LEU A 43 2.92 4.30 -7.79
N LEU A 44 4.20 4.62 -8.01
CA LEU A 44 4.76 4.96 -9.32
C LEU A 44 5.29 3.67 -9.96
N SER A 45 4.71 3.26 -11.09
CA SER A 45 5.13 2.07 -11.84
C SER A 45 4.62 2.13 -13.28
N ASP A 46 5.09 1.23 -14.14
CA ASP A 46 4.59 1.07 -15.52
C ASP A 46 3.29 0.25 -15.63
N LEU A 47 2.65 -0.08 -14.50
CA LEU A 47 1.40 -0.82 -14.48
C LEU A 47 0.23 0.02 -15.01
N PRO A 48 -0.78 -0.62 -15.62
CA PRO A 48 -2.00 0.09 -16.00
C PRO A 48 -2.63 0.78 -14.79
N PRO A 49 -3.03 2.06 -14.89
CA PRO A 49 -3.56 2.82 -13.75
C PRO A 49 -4.78 2.16 -13.11
N GLU A 50 -5.60 1.45 -13.89
CA GLU A 50 -6.75 0.71 -13.39
C GLU A 50 -6.36 -0.47 -12.51
N ASP A 51 -5.28 -1.19 -12.80
CA ASP A 51 -4.85 -2.32 -11.99
C ASP A 51 -4.29 -1.86 -10.65
N VAL A 52 -3.54 -0.74 -10.64
CA VAL A 52 -3.08 -0.09 -9.41
C VAL A 52 -4.27 0.29 -8.52
N ARG A 53 -5.30 0.93 -9.10
CA ARG A 53 -6.51 1.31 -8.36
C ARG A 53 -7.31 0.10 -7.88
N ARG A 54 -7.41 -0.96 -8.68
CA ARG A 54 -8.08 -2.21 -8.31
C ARG A 54 -7.37 -2.92 -7.15
N ALA A 55 -6.06 -2.75 -7.02
CA ALA A 55 -5.28 -3.18 -5.86
C ALA A 55 -5.39 -2.23 -4.65
N HIS A 56 -6.32 -1.26 -4.68
CA HIS A 56 -6.55 -0.25 -3.63
C HIS A 56 -5.38 0.72 -3.39
N LEU A 57 -4.50 0.89 -4.39
CA LEU A 57 -3.39 1.82 -4.36
C LEU A 57 -3.73 3.12 -5.11
N GLU A 58 -3.05 4.21 -4.75
CA GLU A 58 -3.10 5.45 -5.51
C GLU A 58 -2.08 5.39 -6.65
N HIS A 59 -2.53 5.56 -7.88
CA HIS A 59 -1.63 5.62 -9.03
C HIS A 59 -0.90 6.95 -9.08
N VAL A 60 0.43 6.92 -8.98
CA VAL A 60 1.30 8.11 -8.98
C VAL A 60 2.03 8.17 -10.32
N THR A 61 2.07 9.35 -10.93
CA THR A 61 2.86 9.61 -12.15
C THR A 61 4.01 10.58 -11.93
N ASP A 62 3.97 11.34 -10.84
CA ASP A 62 5.01 12.30 -10.44
C ASP A 62 5.12 12.26 -8.91
N ILE A 63 6.25 11.74 -8.42
CA ILE A 63 6.52 11.62 -6.98
C ILE A 63 6.53 12.98 -6.29
N SER A 64 7.10 14.01 -6.91
CA SER A 64 7.23 15.34 -6.30
C SER A 64 5.86 16.00 -6.15
N ALA A 65 5.02 15.89 -7.18
CA ALA A 65 3.66 16.40 -7.14
C ALA A 65 2.83 15.69 -6.06
N SER A 66 2.88 14.35 -6.02
CA SER A 66 2.13 13.56 -5.02
C SER A 66 2.60 13.80 -3.59
N ILE A 67 3.91 13.96 -3.34
CA ILE A 67 4.43 14.36 -2.02
C ILE A 67 3.88 15.74 -1.64
N GLY A 68 3.89 16.72 -2.56
CA GLY A 68 3.35 18.05 -2.31
C GLY A 68 1.85 18.04 -1.96
N GLU A 69 1.07 17.17 -2.59
CA GLU A 69 -0.34 16.96 -2.27
C GLU A 69 -0.56 16.35 -0.89
N GLU A 70 0.23 15.34 -0.54
CA GLU A 70 0.14 14.71 0.79
C GLU A 70 0.60 15.67 1.90
N LEU A 71 1.68 16.43 1.72
CA LEU A 71 2.11 17.48 2.66
C LEU A 71 1.04 18.55 2.83
N ARG A 72 0.36 18.98 1.75
CA ARG A 72 -0.76 19.90 1.86
C ARG A 72 -1.91 19.32 2.70
N ARG A 73 -2.12 18.01 2.65
CA ARG A 73 -3.16 17.29 3.39
C ARG A 73 -2.82 17.10 4.87
N ILE A 74 -1.57 16.76 5.20
CA ILE A 74 -1.15 16.41 6.58
C ILE A 74 -0.45 17.56 7.33
N GLY A 75 0.02 18.58 6.62
CA GLY A 75 0.79 19.70 7.14
C GLY A 75 2.16 19.82 6.43
N TRP A 76 2.49 21.03 5.97
CA TRP A 76 3.72 21.30 5.22
C TRP A 76 5.01 21.03 6.01
N ASP A 77 4.95 21.09 7.34
CA ASP A 77 6.09 20.85 8.23
C ASP A 77 6.26 19.36 8.60
N ALA A 78 5.47 18.45 8.02
CA ALA A 78 5.57 17.03 8.31
C ALA A 78 6.94 16.47 7.88
N PRO A 79 7.63 15.69 8.73
CA PRO A 79 8.92 15.10 8.40
C PRO A 79 8.76 14.04 7.30
N ILE A 80 9.71 14.00 6.37
CA ILE A 80 9.76 13.01 5.30
C ILE A 80 10.92 12.05 5.58
N ALA A 81 10.62 10.77 5.69
CA ALA A 81 11.62 9.71 5.70
C ALA A 81 11.82 9.19 4.26
N VAL A 82 13.08 9.09 3.83
CA VAL A 82 13.45 8.56 2.51
C VAL A 82 14.26 7.29 2.69
N LEU A 83 13.86 6.21 2.02
CA LEU A 83 14.50 4.90 2.09
C LEU A 83 14.84 4.40 0.67
N PRO A 84 16.02 4.74 0.12
CA PRO A 84 16.37 4.43 -1.28
C PRO A 84 16.39 2.93 -1.59
N GLU A 85 16.80 2.09 -0.63
CA GLU A 85 16.87 0.63 -0.79
C GLU A 85 15.90 -0.07 0.18
N GLY A 86 14.60 0.20 0.00
CA GLY A 86 13.53 -0.33 0.86
C GLY A 86 13.65 -1.84 1.17
N PRO A 87 13.76 -2.72 0.15
CA PRO A 87 13.86 -4.17 0.37
C PRO A 87 15.12 -4.61 1.12
N MET A 88 16.20 -3.82 1.06
CA MET A 88 17.49 -4.15 1.67
C MET A 88 17.69 -3.51 3.05
N THR A 89 16.73 -2.70 3.52
CA THR A 89 16.84 -1.96 4.77
C THR A 89 15.92 -2.54 5.85
N ILE A 90 16.49 -2.81 7.04
CA ILE A 90 15.70 -3.17 8.23
C ILE A 90 15.59 -1.91 9.12
N PRO A 91 14.40 -1.27 9.20
CA PRO A 91 14.22 -0.11 10.06
C PRO A 91 14.10 -0.52 11.53
N TYR A 92 14.76 0.24 12.42
CA TYR A 92 14.65 0.10 13.86
C TYR A 92 13.92 1.30 14.46
N LEU A 93 13.04 1.07 15.43
CA LEU A 93 12.22 2.13 16.05
C LEU A 93 12.95 2.91 17.15
N ALA A 94 14.03 2.36 17.69
CA ALA A 94 14.94 3.02 18.64
C ALA A 94 16.30 2.30 18.62
N GLY A 95 17.38 3.07 18.78
CA GLY A 95 18.66 2.59 19.26
C GLY A 95 18.75 2.76 20.77
#